data_AF-A0A0F3GT34-F1
#
_entry.id   AF-A0A0F3GT34-F1
#
_cell.length_a   1.000
_cell.length_b   1.000
_cell.length_c   1.000
_cell.angle_alpha   90.00
_cell.angle_beta   90.00
_cell.angle_gamma   90.00
#
_symmetry.space_group_name_H-M   'P 1'
#
loop_
_entity.id
_entity.type
_entity.pdbx_description
1 polymer ?
#
loop_
_entity_poly.entity_id
_entity_poly.type
_entity_poly.pdbx_seq_one_letter_code
_entity_poly.pdbx_strand_id
1 'polypeptide(L)'
;MCEMPHRRGYFVLAYQWDHHCHELFEATKGKFQHVLKELGELDSQDVPNTQELMFYFKKWHYNQDLFNCTMADIDRKVHVINSLGYRGYGVNIDLLNALDALRKDYEGHIRWHLDETFKRHLDLLKDTIDINDKQLQSMDTFYIITHLCDTLGWTEEDHLPAACRHVRLDLEQYFRIMSEETPWTVNTAIFQKLFLHLGCSSMTIMKGTVGHEDTLTPQELKVIGNSNFIEMYKETFSNLHTFTDIGLDLLKRIHLTFSKGLVPNAGNFRPYDFPDKNGVTCDFGNFNREIADLGYVLWETGQSFHNLDSFVYDLSRSYYMFIGIHPFWDSNGRVGKCLLNYMLMKKGLPPISFNNSEEVFALPRYGGGMEDMYNYVKKRILFAIDAYFYERWKLEYLGFLTKQIYNVSFDSGFYFRQIDDNPQKLEGHFIAYVVSDNDHLFKQLVDQCRVVLHNEHLVQNITIYGGFTNGHNKDWHQKITFNRNVFIKEVASDIPGTRAFDIDFVIDLYDYHYNYPCFSCCVVSQEGGYIFNNKGLNYTYTIQR
;
A
#
# COMPACT_ATOMS: atom_id res chain seq x y z
N MET A 1 -19.98 10.87 -35.39
CA MET A 1 -21.00 10.01 -34.73
C MET A 1 -21.08 8.71 -35.51
N CYS A 2 -20.51 7.64 -34.99
CA CYS A 2 -20.65 6.29 -35.54
C CYS A 2 -21.27 5.45 -34.41
N GLU A 3 -22.54 5.12 -34.56
CA GLU A 3 -23.26 4.21 -33.68
C GLU A 3 -22.68 2.79 -33.85
N MET A 4 -22.22 2.19 -32.75
CA MET A 4 -21.88 0.78 -32.73
C MET A 4 -23.16 -0.06 -32.62
N PRO A 5 -23.28 -1.18 -33.36
CA PRO A 5 -24.47 -2.01 -33.34
C PRO A 5 -24.54 -2.80 -32.03
N HIS A 6 -25.57 -2.53 -31.23
CA HIS A 6 -25.95 -3.36 -30.08
C HIS A 6 -26.27 -4.78 -30.54
N ARG A 7 -25.46 -5.77 -30.13
CA ARG A 7 -25.83 -7.19 -30.22
C ARG A 7 -26.19 -7.72 -28.83
N ARG A 8 -27.46 -8.10 -28.68
CA ARG A 8 -28.01 -8.88 -27.58
C ARG A 8 -27.44 -10.31 -27.67
N GLY A 9 -26.36 -10.58 -26.95
CA GLY A 9 -25.87 -11.91 -26.62
C GLY A 9 -25.85 -12.04 -25.10
N TYR A 10 -26.27 -13.18 -24.58
CA TYR A 10 -26.35 -13.47 -23.14
C TYR A 10 -25.01 -13.16 -22.46
N PHE A 11 -24.99 -12.14 -21.60
CA PHE A 11 -23.81 -11.72 -20.86
C PHE A 11 -23.42 -12.80 -19.85
N VAL A 12 -22.15 -13.17 -19.87
CA VAL A 12 -21.48 -13.92 -18.79
C VAL A 12 -21.76 -13.15 -17.49
N LEU A 13 -22.28 -13.88 -16.50
CA LEU A 13 -22.82 -13.36 -15.24
C LEU A 13 -21.93 -12.26 -14.66
N ALA A 14 -22.52 -11.07 -14.44
CA ALA A 14 -21.92 -10.06 -13.57
C ALA A 14 -21.50 -10.71 -12.24
N TYR A 15 -20.39 -10.26 -11.64
CA TYR A 15 -20.02 -10.79 -10.33
C TYR A 15 -21.13 -10.53 -9.32
N GLN A 16 -21.38 -11.54 -8.50
CA GLN A 16 -22.16 -11.38 -7.29
C GLN A 16 -21.43 -10.48 -6.31
N TRP A 17 -22.20 -9.73 -5.53
CA TRP A 17 -21.74 -9.02 -4.35
C TRP A 17 -20.68 -9.80 -3.56
N ASP A 18 -19.48 -9.23 -3.40
CA ASP A 18 -18.41 -9.79 -2.58
C ASP A 18 -18.08 -8.88 -1.38
N HIS A 19 -17.15 -9.32 -0.53
CA HIS A 19 -16.79 -8.56 0.67
C HIS A 19 -16.19 -7.18 0.36
N HIS A 20 -15.48 -7.00 -0.76
CA HIS A 20 -14.95 -5.70 -1.17
C HIS A 20 -16.07 -4.76 -1.65
N CYS A 21 -17.09 -5.29 -2.33
CA CYS A 21 -18.30 -4.51 -2.61
C CYS A 21 -18.98 -4.04 -1.31
N HIS A 22 -19.07 -4.91 -0.31
CA HIS A 22 -19.62 -4.55 0.99
C HIS A 22 -18.80 -3.47 1.69
N GLU A 23 -17.47 -3.62 1.76
CA GLU A 23 -16.57 -2.63 2.36
C GLU A 23 -16.67 -1.27 1.67
N LEU A 24 -16.66 -1.23 0.33
CA LEU A 24 -16.79 0.00 -0.44
C LEU A 24 -18.14 0.68 -0.21
N PHE A 25 -19.22 -0.11 -0.19
CA PHE A 25 -20.57 0.37 0.05
C PHE A 25 -20.71 0.98 1.45
N GLU A 26 -20.28 0.26 2.49
CA GLU A 26 -20.34 0.75 3.87
C GLU A 26 -19.42 1.96 4.09
N ALA A 27 -18.25 2.00 3.46
CA ALA A 27 -17.37 3.17 3.51
C ALA A 27 -18.03 4.40 2.88
N THR A 28 -18.70 4.23 1.74
CA THR A 28 -19.42 5.31 1.04
C THR A 28 -20.62 5.79 1.85
N LYS A 29 -21.43 4.86 2.37
CA LYS A 29 -22.56 5.15 3.24
C LYS A 29 -22.13 5.84 4.52
N GLY A 30 -21.02 5.41 5.13
CA GLY A 30 -20.44 6.03 6.32
C GLY A 30 -20.07 7.49 6.11
N LYS A 31 -19.57 7.88 4.94
CA LYS A 31 -19.32 9.29 4.59
C LYS A 31 -20.61 10.11 4.59
N PHE A 32 -21.69 9.61 3.98
CA PHE A 32 -22.98 10.30 4.01
C PHE A 32 -23.57 10.42 5.41
N GLN A 33 -23.49 9.36 6.21
CA GLN A 33 -23.93 9.37 7.61
C GLN A 33 -23.11 10.36 8.45
N HIS A 34 -21.80 10.43 8.22
CA HIS A 34 -20.94 11.43 8.86
C HIS A 34 -21.37 12.85 8.49
N VAL A 35 -21.58 13.14 7.20
CA VAL A 35 -22.07 14.46 6.75
C VAL A 35 -23.39 14.82 7.43
N LEU A 36 -24.37 13.91 7.42
CA LEU A 36 -25.66 14.16 8.08
C LEU A 36 -25.52 14.42 9.58
N LYS A 37 -24.66 13.66 10.27
CA LYS A 37 -24.40 13.86 11.69
C LYS A 37 -23.81 15.24 11.95
N GLU A 38 -22.76 15.62 11.24
CA GLU A 38 -22.08 16.90 11.44
C GLU A 38 -22.97 18.10 11.08
N LEU A 39 -23.81 17.97 10.04
CA LEU A 39 -24.83 18.99 9.71
C LEU A 39 -25.90 19.10 10.81
N GLY A 40 -26.34 17.98 11.38
CA GLY A 40 -27.25 17.97 12.53
C GLY A 40 -26.63 18.60 13.79
N GLU A 41 -25.31 18.51 13.96
CA GLU A 41 -24.61 19.23 15.03
C GLU A 41 -24.61 20.75 14.76
N LEU A 42 -24.38 21.17 13.50
CA LEU A 42 -24.50 22.58 13.09
C LEU A 42 -25.91 23.14 13.30
N ASP A 43 -26.95 22.32 13.17
CA ASP A 43 -28.34 22.71 13.47
C ASP A 43 -28.59 23.04 14.95
N SER A 44 -27.67 22.70 15.84
CA SER A 44 -27.77 23.03 17.27
C SER A 44 -26.70 24.02 17.74
N GLN A 45 -25.74 24.35 16.87
CA GLN A 45 -24.62 25.19 17.23
C GLN A 45 -25.08 26.64 17.41
N ASP A 46 -24.72 27.22 18.56
CA ASP A 46 -24.85 28.65 18.81
C ASP A 46 -23.62 29.38 18.25
N VAL A 47 -23.85 30.55 17.66
CA VAL A 47 -22.83 31.32 16.95
C VAL A 47 -22.84 32.77 17.46
N PRO A 48 -22.33 33.02 18.67
CA PRO A 48 -22.45 34.31 19.34
C PRO A 48 -21.50 35.39 18.80
N ASN A 49 -20.49 35.02 18.00
CA ASN A 49 -19.45 35.95 17.53
C ASN A 49 -18.81 35.50 16.20
N THR A 50 -18.00 36.37 15.61
CA THR A 50 -17.31 36.15 14.33
C THR A 50 -16.37 34.94 14.33
N GLN A 51 -15.73 34.64 15.46
CA GLN A 51 -14.83 33.49 15.57
C GLN A 51 -15.61 32.16 15.50
N GLU A 52 -16.73 32.06 16.22
CA GLU A 52 -17.62 30.90 16.12
C GLU A 52 -18.26 30.81 14.74
N LEU A 53 -18.55 31.95 14.10
CA LEU A 53 -19.07 32.00 12.74
C LEU A 53 -18.07 31.43 11.73
N MET A 54 -16.78 31.75 11.90
CA MET A 54 -15.70 31.15 11.14
C MET A 54 -15.66 29.62 11.31
N PHE A 55 -15.68 29.12 12.55
CA PHE A 55 -15.65 27.67 12.78
C PHE A 55 -16.88 26.97 12.21
N TYR A 56 -18.06 27.59 12.33
CA TYR A 56 -19.30 27.13 11.73
C TYR A 56 -19.14 26.94 10.21
N PHE A 57 -18.71 27.97 9.48
CA PHE A 57 -18.57 27.88 8.03
C PHE A 57 -17.40 27.00 7.57
N LYS A 58 -16.33 26.85 8.37
CA LYS A 58 -15.29 25.85 8.11
C LYS A 58 -15.84 24.43 8.18
N LYS A 59 -16.61 24.12 9.22
CA LYS A 59 -17.25 22.81 9.39
C LYS A 59 -18.30 22.58 8.30
N TRP A 60 -19.08 23.59 7.94
CA TRP A 60 -20.02 23.52 6.83
C TRP A 60 -19.32 23.25 5.50
N HIS A 61 -18.27 24.00 5.17
CA HIS A 61 -17.49 23.83 3.94
C HIS A 61 -16.92 22.43 3.83
N TYR A 62 -16.32 21.91 4.91
CA TYR A 62 -15.85 20.54 4.97
C TYR A 62 -16.94 19.51 4.60
N ASN A 63 -18.14 19.68 5.14
CA ASN A 63 -19.26 18.75 4.88
C ASN A 63 -19.80 18.89 3.44
N GLN A 64 -19.88 20.11 2.91
CA GLN A 64 -20.25 20.34 1.52
C GLN A 64 -19.25 19.69 0.56
N ASP A 65 -17.96 19.89 0.80
CA ASP A 65 -16.87 19.33 0.00
C ASP A 65 -16.86 17.80 0.06
N LEU A 66 -16.93 17.22 1.26
CA LEU A 66 -16.99 15.77 1.44
C LEU A 66 -18.21 15.16 0.72
N PHE A 67 -19.38 15.80 0.79
CA PHE A 67 -20.57 15.37 0.07
C PHE A 67 -20.36 15.42 -1.45
N ASN A 68 -19.89 16.55 -1.99
CA ASN A 68 -19.66 16.74 -3.41
C ASN A 68 -18.61 15.75 -3.94
N CYS A 69 -17.49 15.56 -3.24
CA CYS A 69 -16.47 14.58 -3.58
C CYS A 69 -17.01 13.15 -3.57
N THR A 70 -17.84 12.79 -2.58
CA THR A 70 -18.45 11.46 -2.49
C THR A 70 -19.43 11.22 -3.64
N MET A 71 -20.23 12.22 -4.00
CA MET A 71 -21.15 12.14 -5.15
C MET A 71 -20.41 12.02 -6.47
N ALA A 72 -19.35 12.81 -6.67
CA ALA A 72 -18.49 12.71 -7.84
C ALA A 72 -17.76 11.37 -7.92
N ASP A 73 -17.38 10.77 -6.78
CA ASP A 73 -16.81 9.43 -6.74
C ASP A 73 -17.80 8.36 -7.17
N ILE A 74 -19.05 8.43 -6.70
CA ILE A 74 -20.14 7.57 -7.18
C ILE A 74 -20.31 7.73 -8.70
N ASP A 75 -20.37 8.96 -9.23
CA ASP A 75 -20.51 9.19 -10.67
C ASP A 75 -19.37 8.57 -11.47
N ARG A 76 -18.13 8.77 -11.04
CA ARG A 76 -16.96 8.17 -11.70
C ARG A 76 -17.05 6.65 -11.68
N LYS A 77 -17.39 6.04 -10.54
CA LYS A 77 -17.50 4.58 -10.41
C LYS A 77 -18.62 4.00 -11.27
N VAL A 78 -19.79 4.65 -11.26
CA VAL A 78 -20.92 4.33 -12.13
C VAL A 78 -20.51 4.42 -13.59
N HIS A 79 -19.82 5.49 -13.99
CA HIS A 79 -19.34 5.67 -15.36
C HIS A 79 -18.36 4.58 -15.77
N VAL A 80 -17.36 4.26 -14.94
CA VAL A 80 -16.37 3.21 -15.19
C VAL A 80 -17.08 1.85 -15.33
N ILE A 81 -17.93 1.47 -14.37
CA ILE A 81 -18.68 0.20 -14.41
C ILE A 81 -19.52 0.12 -15.69
N ASN A 82 -20.25 1.18 -16.05
CA ASN A 82 -21.05 1.21 -17.27
C ASN A 82 -20.17 1.11 -18.53
N SER A 83 -19.00 1.76 -18.56
CA SER A 83 -18.08 1.71 -19.71
C SER A 83 -17.46 0.33 -19.92
N LEU A 84 -17.30 -0.43 -18.83
CA LEU A 84 -16.65 -1.74 -18.80
C LEU A 84 -17.64 -2.91 -18.88
N GLY A 85 -18.88 -2.73 -18.42
CA GLY A 85 -19.95 -3.73 -18.49
C GLY A 85 -20.21 -4.23 -19.91
N TYR A 86 -20.00 -3.36 -20.92
CA TYR A 86 -20.08 -3.74 -22.34
C TYR A 86 -18.86 -4.52 -22.86
N ARG A 87 -17.74 -4.48 -22.15
CA ARG A 87 -16.49 -5.15 -22.53
C ARG A 87 -16.30 -6.50 -21.84
N GLY A 88 -17.28 -6.94 -21.05
CA GLY A 88 -17.27 -8.23 -20.39
C GLY A 88 -16.38 -8.31 -19.15
N TYR A 89 -15.80 -7.20 -18.66
CA TYR A 89 -14.76 -7.12 -17.60
C TYR A 89 -15.17 -7.65 -16.20
N GLY A 90 -16.29 -8.36 -16.08
CA GLY A 90 -16.77 -8.84 -14.81
C GLY A 90 -16.86 -7.66 -13.84
N VAL A 91 -17.71 -6.70 -14.18
CA VAL A 91 -18.03 -5.60 -13.28
C VAL A 91 -19.08 -6.06 -12.29
N ASN A 92 -19.07 -5.48 -11.09
CA ASN A 92 -20.09 -5.78 -10.10
C ASN A 92 -21.34 -4.90 -10.35
N ILE A 93 -22.32 -5.45 -11.05
CA ILE A 93 -23.58 -4.75 -11.35
C ILE A 93 -24.42 -4.56 -10.08
N ASP A 94 -24.30 -5.45 -9.09
CA ASP A 94 -24.96 -5.26 -7.79
C ASP A 94 -24.40 -4.01 -7.09
N LEU A 95 -23.08 -3.79 -7.16
CA LEU A 95 -22.44 -2.58 -6.67
C LEU A 95 -22.94 -1.33 -7.40
N LEU A 96 -23.06 -1.38 -8.74
CA LEU A 96 -23.63 -0.27 -9.52
C LEU A 96 -25.02 0.13 -8.99
N ASN A 97 -25.91 -0.86 -8.83
CA ASN A 97 -27.27 -0.64 -8.34
C ASN A 97 -27.27 -0.14 -6.89
N ALA A 98 -26.37 -0.65 -6.05
CA ALA A 98 -26.26 -0.24 -4.65
C ALA A 98 -25.73 1.20 -4.50
N LEU A 99 -24.77 1.62 -5.33
CA LEU A 99 -24.28 3.01 -5.35
C LEU A 99 -25.36 3.98 -5.83
N ASP A 100 -26.15 3.60 -6.84
CA ASP A 100 -27.29 4.41 -7.30
C ASP A 100 -28.41 4.51 -6.24
N ALA A 101 -28.65 3.43 -5.48
CA ALA A 101 -29.56 3.45 -4.35
C ALA A 101 -29.07 4.40 -3.24
N LEU A 102 -27.79 4.32 -2.84
CA LEU A 102 -27.22 5.25 -1.86
C LEU A 102 -27.37 6.71 -2.30
N ARG A 103 -27.09 6.99 -3.57
CA ARG A 103 -27.31 8.34 -4.12
C ARG A 103 -28.75 8.81 -3.89
N LYS A 104 -29.74 7.99 -4.27
CA LYS A 104 -31.16 8.33 -4.14
C LYS A 104 -31.59 8.51 -2.69
N ASP A 105 -31.06 7.68 -1.79
CA ASP A 105 -31.42 7.71 -0.37
C ASP A 105 -30.88 8.94 0.36
N TYR A 106 -29.70 9.45 -0.04
CA TYR A 106 -28.99 10.51 0.71
C TYR A 106 -28.96 11.88 0.02
N GLU A 107 -28.93 11.96 -1.32
CA GLU A 107 -28.66 13.21 -2.04
C GLU A 107 -29.65 14.32 -1.68
N GLY A 108 -30.95 14.04 -1.77
CA GLY A 108 -31.98 15.05 -1.51
C GLY A 108 -31.95 15.55 -0.06
N HIS A 109 -31.75 14.64 0.88
CA HIS A 109 -31.74 14.96 2.31
C HIS A 109 -30.51 15.79 2.72
N ILE A 110 -29.32 15.41 2.24
CA ILE A 110 -28.09 16.15 2.54
C ILE A 110 -28.11 17.54 1.88
N ARG A 111 -28.54 17.65 0.62
CA ARG A 111 -28.66 18.96 -0.06
C ARG A 111 -29.60 19.89 0.69
N TRP A 112 -30.72 19.37 1.19
CA TRP A 112 -31.65 20.14 2.01
C TRP A 112 -31.00 20.63 3.32
N HIS A 113 -30.34 19.75 4.08
CA HIS A 113 -29.63 20.15 5.30
C HIS A 113 -28.51 21.17 5.05
N LEU A 114 -27.71 20.98 3.99
CA LEU A 114 -26.67 21.94 3.61
C LEU A 114 -27.26 23.33 3.35
N ASP A 115 -28.38 23.41 2.63
CA ASP A 115 -29.10 24.65 2.35
C ASP A 115 -29.65 25.33 3.62
N GLU A 116 -30.34 24.57 4.48
CA GLU A 116 -30.91 25.10 5.73
C GLU A 116 -29.84 25.60 6.70
N THR A 117 -28.81 24.78 6.95
CA THR A 117 -27.68 25.15 7.81
C THR A 117 -26.93 26.38 7.30
N PHE A 118 -26.69 26.49 6.00
CA PHE A 118 -26.05 27.67 5.42
C PHE A 118 -26.88 28.94 5.64
N LYS A 119 -28.21 28.84 5.45
CA LYS A 119 -29.13 29.97 5.57
C LYS A 119 -29.27 30.50 6.99
N ARG A 120 -29.06 29.64 7.99
CA ARG A 120 -29.32 29.93 9.41
C ARG A 120 -28.59 31.15 9.95
N HIS A 121 -27.34 31.35 9.56
CA HIS A 121 -26.51 32.45 10.06
C HIS A 121 -26.22 33.53 9.01
N LEU A 122 -27.07 33.63 7.98
CA LEU A 122 -26.87 34.59 6.89
C LEU A 122 -26.93 36.04 7.32
N ASP A 123 -27.82 36.39 8.26
CA ASP A 123 -27.94 37.77 8.73
C ASP A 123 -26.66 38.19 9.46
N LEU A 124 -26.19 37.35 10.38
CA LEU A 124 -24.91 37.57 11.08
C LEU A 124 -23.72 37.60 10.11
N LEU A 125 -23.73 36.75 9.09
CA LEU A 125 -22.70 36.75 8.06
C LEU A 125 -22.67 38.07 7.27
N LYS A 126 -23.83 38.56 6.82
CA LYS A 126 -23.97 39.84 6.10
C LYS A 126 -23.58 41.04 6.96
N ASP A 127 -23.84 40.97 8.26
CA ASP A 127 -23.42 42.00 9.21
C ASP A 127 -21.91 41.99 9.46
N THR A 128 -21.25 40.84 9.23
CA THR A 128 -19.82 40.65 9.51
C THR A 128 -18.94 40.95 8.29
N ILE A 129 -19.35 40.53 7.09
CA ILE A 129 -18.57 40.69 5.85
C ILE A 129 -19.44 41.25 4.73
N ASP A 130 -18.83 42.02 3.82
CA ASP A 130 -19.49 42.46 2.59
C ASP A 130 -19.59 41.27 1.62
N ILE A 131 -20.80 40.72 1.46
CA ILE A 131 -21.06 39.58 0.59
C ILE A 131 -22.22 39.90 -0.36
N ASN A 132 -22.00 39.68 -1.66
CA ASN A 132 -23.01 39.95 -2.67
C ASN A 132 -23.96 38.76 -2.90
N ASP A 133 -25.10 39.02 -3.53
CA ASP A 133 -26.13 38.00 -3.80
C ASP A 133 -25.60 36.84 -4.66
N LYS A 134 -24.62 37.08 -5.54
CA LYS A 134 -24.04 36.03 -6.38
C LYS A 134 -23.26 35.03 -5.54
N GLN A 135 -22.45 35.49 -4.59
CA GLN A 135 -21.68 34.65 -3.67
C GLN A 135 -22.58 33.86 -2.72
N LEU A 136 -23.66 34.49 -2.25
CA LEU A 136 -24.68 33.83 -1.44
C LEU A 136 -25.40 32.72 -2.20
N GLN A 137 -25.79 32.98 -3.46
CA GLN A 137 -26.45 31.99 -4.31
C GLN A 137 -25.55 30.82 -4.67
N SER A 138 -24.25 31.05 -4.87
CA SER A 138 -23.28 29.98 -5.13
C SER A 138 -22.79 29.29 -3.86
N MET A 139 -23.18 29.77 -2.67
CA MET A 139 -22.69 29.29 -1.38
C MET A 139 -21.15 29.26 -1.35
N ASP A 140 -20.52 30.33 -1.83
CA ASP A 140 -19.06 30.41 -2.01
C ASP A 140 -18.36 30.53 -0.65
N THR A 141 -18.15 29.37 -0.04
CA THR A 141 -17.57 29.29 1.30
C THR A 141 -16.07 29.52 1.33
N PHE A 142 -15.38 29.38 0.19
CA PHE A 142 -14.00 29.83 0.08
C PHE A 142 -13.95 31.35 0.29
N TYR A 143 -14.78 32.10 -0.44
CA TYR A 143 -14.90 33.55 -0.26
C TYR A 143 -15.25 33.94 1.18
N ILE A 144 -16.24 33.27 1.78
CA ILE A 144 -16.68 33.52 3.16
C ILE A 144 -15.54 33.29 4.16
N ILE A 145 -14.85 32.15 4.07
CA ILE A 145 -13.74 31.81 4.98
C ILE A 145 -12.60 32.83 4.82
N THR A 146 -12.22 33.18 3.60
CA THR A 146 -11.17 34.18 3.35
C THR A 146 -11.52 35.53 4.00
N HIS A 147 -12.75 36.04 3.83
CA HIS A 147 -13.13 37.36 4.38
C HIS A 147 -13.34 37.34 5.90
N LEU A 148 -13.75 36.21 6.47
CA LEU A 148 -13.79 36.04 7.91
C LEU A 148 -12.36 35.98 8.50
N CYS A 149 -11.40 35.37 7.80
CA CYS A 149 -9.98 35.41 8.19
C CYS A 149 -9.46 36.84 8.23
N ASP A 150 -9.74 37.63 7.19
CA ASP A 150 -9.36 39.05 7.13
C ASP A 150 -9.93 39.85 8.31
N THR A 151 -11.21 39.60 8.64
CA THR A 151 -11.91 40.26 9.76
C THR A 151 -11.29 39.89 11.12
N LEU A 152 -10.80 38.66 11.26
CA LEU A 152 -10.17 38.13 12.47
C LEU A 152 -8.65 38.39 12.54
N GLY A 153 -8.03 38.87 11.46
CA GLY A 153 -6.59 38.99 11.33
C GLY A 153 -5.86 37.63 11.28
N TRP A 154 -6.50 36.61 10.72
CA TRP A 154 -5.97 35.25 10.59
C TRP A 154 -5.39 34.98 9.20
N THR A 155 -4.48 34.03 9.11
CA THR A 155 -3.88 33.54 7.85
C THR A 155 -4.79 32.51 7.17
N GLU A 156 -5.06 32.68 5.87
CA GLU A 156 -5.94 31.78 5.11
C GLU A 156 -5.42 30.33 5.06
N GLU A 157 -4.09 30.14 4.93
CA GLU A 157 -3.46 28.82 4.74
C GLU A 157 -3.73 27.84 5.91
N ASP A 158 -3.85 28.37 7.13
CA ASP A 158 -4.09 27.58 8.33
C ASP A 158 -5.58 27.26 8.54
N HIS A 159 -6.46 27.92 7.79
CA HIS A 159 -7.90 27.92 8.06
C HIS A 159 -8.77 27.34 6.93
N LEU A 160 -8.22 27.12 5.75
CA LEU A 160 -8.90 26.39 4.68
C LEU A 160 -8.94 24.87 4.97
N PRO A 161 -10.13 24.22 4.91
CA PRO A 161 -10.26 22.78 5.16
C PRO A 161 -9.39 21.94 4.21
N ALA A 162 -8.65 20.98 4.77
CA ALA A 162 -7.67 20.18 4.05
C ALA A 162 -8.27 19.15 3.06
N ALA A 163 -9.60 19.00 3.02
CA ALA A 163 -10.30 17.93 2.29
C ALA A 163 -10.03 17.92 0.78
N CYS A 164 -9.59 19.05 0.20
CA CYS A 164 -9.33 19.21 -1.23
C CYS A 164 -7.87 19.46 -1.63
N ARG A 165 -6.89 19.27 -0.72
CA ARG A 165 -5.48 19.44 -1.14
C ARG A 165 -5.07 18.26 -2.03
N HIS A 166 -4.96 18.50 -3.34
CA HIS A 166 -4.37 17.55 -4.27
C HIS A 166 -2.99 17.14 -3.75
N VAL A 167 -2.81 15.84 -3.52
CA VAL A 167 -1.52 15.29 -3.10
C VAL A 167 -0.52 15.55 -4.20
N ARG A 168 0.36 16.55 -4.01
CA ARG A 168 1.46 16.85 -4.91
C ARG A 168 2.66 15.97 -4.53
N LEU A 169 3.27 15.33 -5.52
CA LEU A 169 4.55 14.64 -5.32
C LEU A 169 5.67 15.68 -5.35
N ASP A 170 5.86 16.38 -4.24
CA ASP A 170 7.07 17.18 -4.05
C ASP A 170 8.17 16.31 -3.44
N LEU A 171 9.07 15.85 -4.31
CA LEU A 171 10.13 14.90 -3.96
C LEU A 171 11.52 15.54 -3.99
N GLU A 172 11.62 16.88 -4.06
CA GLU A 172 12.91 17.58 -4.19
C GLU A 172 13.81 17.25 -3.00
N GLN A 173 13.30 17.37 -1.78
CA GLN A 173 14.04 17.03 -0.56
C GLN A 173 14.46 15.56 -0.52
N TYR A 174 13.56 14.65 -0.95
CA TYR A 174 13.87 13.21 -1.02
C TYR A 174 15.04 12.95 -1.97
N PHE A 175 14.98 13.47 -3.19
CA PHE A 175 16.05 13.26 -4.17
C PHE A 175 17.36 13.88 -3.71
N ARG A 176 17.34 15.09 -3.13
CA ARG A 176 18.55 15.73 -2.59
C ARG A 176 19.21 14.87 -1.52
N ILE A 177 18.46 14.43 -0.50
CA ILE A 177 18.99 13.61 0.59
C ILE A 177 19.51 12.27 0.05
N MET A 178 18.79 11.66 -0.89
CA MET A 178 19.17 10.38 -1.48
C MET A 178 20.45 10.51 -2.32
N SER A 179 20.61 11.58 -3.10
CA SER A 179 21.77 11.75 -3.99
C SER A 179 23.00 12.36 -3.32
N GLU A 180 22.83 13.24 -2.34
CA GLU A 180 23.92 14.06 -1.78
C GLU A 180 24.31 13.64 -0.35
N GLU A 181 23.34 13.19 0.46
CA GLU A 181 23.53 13.00 1.90
C GLU A 181 23.55 11.53 2.34
N THR A 182 23.25 10.59 1.45
CA THR A 182 23.12 9.16 1.80
C THR A 182 24.03 8.33 0.89
N PRO A 183 25.01 7.59 1.45
CA PRO A 183 25.87 6.75 0.64
C PRO A 183 25.06 5.73 -0.18
N TRP A 184 25.52 5.46 -1.40
CA TRP A 184 24.79 4.62 -2.34
C TRP A 184 24.53 3.20 -1.79
N THR A 185 25.49 2.62 -1.07
CA THR A 185 25.34 1.28 -0.47
C THR A 185 24.27 1.27 0.61
N VAL A 186 24.12 2.37 1.35
CA VAL A 186 23.07 2.55 2.33
C VAL A 186 21.71 2.71 1.65
N ASN A 187 21.62 3.51 0.58
CA ASN A 187 20.39 3.61 -0.23
C ASN A 187 19.93 2.24 -0.72
N THR A 188 20.86 1.47 -1.31
CA THR A 188 20.58 0.12 -1.79
C THR A 188 20.15 -0.80 -0.65
N ALA A 189 20.80 -0.75 0.51
CA ALA A 189 20.41 -1.57 1.67
C ALA A 189 19.03 -1.20 2.24
N ILE A 190 18.66 0.08 2.24
CA ILE A 190 17.31 0.53 2.60
C ILE A 190 16.30 -0.02 1.59
N PHE A 191 16.55 0.15 0.29
CA PHE A 191 15.66 -0.36 -0.76
C PHE A 191 15.50 -1.87 -0.70
N GLN A 192 16.58 -2.61 -0.43
CA GLN A 192 16.55 -4.06 -0.23
C GLN A 192 15.65 -4.44 0.95
N LYS A 193 15.79 -3.79 2.11
CA LYS A 193 14.91 -4.04 3.26
C LYS A 193 13.46 -3.73 2.93
N LEU A 194 13.19 -2.55 2.36
CA LEU A 194 11.84 -2.13 2.01
C LEU A 194 11.23 -3.12 1.03
N PHE A 195 11.94 -3.53 -0.03
CA PHE A 195 11.46 -4.52 -1.01
C PHE A 195 11.12 -5.87 -0.36
N LEU A 196 11.99 -6.38 0.51
CA LEU A 196 11.74 -7.64 1.23
C LEU A 196 10.51 -7.52 2.13
N HIS A 197 10.28 -6.35 2.73
CA HIS A 197 9.07 -6.06 3.51
C HIS A 197 7.77 -6.09 2.68
N LEU A 198 7.84 -5.77 1.39
CA LEU A 198 6.72 -5.92 0.45
C LEU A 198 6.32 -7.37 0.25
N GLY A 199 7.33 -8.25 0.15
CA GLY A 199 7.10 -9.70 0.09
C GLY A 199 6.37 -10.23 1.32
N CYS A 200 6.62 -9.64 2.48
CA CYS A 200 6.05 -10.06 3.76
C CYS A 200 4.61 -9.59 3.99
N SER A 201 4.29 -8.38 3.53
CA SER A 201 2.97 -7.77 3.67
C SER A 201 1.97 -8.29 2.64
N SER A 202 2.44 -8.83 1.51
CA SER A 202 1.58 -9.38 0.48
C SER A 202 1.30 -10.87 0.70
N MET A 203 0.11 -11.18 1.22
CA MET A 203 -0.46 -12.54 1.23
C MET A 203 -0.46 -13.17 -0.17
N THR A 204 -0.53 -12.36 -1.23
CA THR A 204 -0.55 -12.76 -2.63
C THR A 204 0.83 -13.14 -3.19
N ILE A 205 1.93 -12.59 -2.63
CA ILE A 205 3.30 -12.94 -3.06
C ILE A 205 3.70 -14.33 -2.55
N MET A 206 3.22 -14.69 -1.34
CA MET A 206 3.68 -15.88 -0.61
C MET A 206 2.71 -17.07 -0.64
N LYS A 207 1.41 -16.83 -0.93
CA LYS A 207 0.48 -17.93 -1.25
C LYS A 207 0.66 -18.30 -2.71
N GLY A 208 1.36 -19.39 -2.98
CA GLY A 208 1.13 -20.12 -4.22
C GLY A 208 -0.31 -20.60 -4.16
N THR A 209 -1.21 -19.93 -4.86
CA THR A 209 -2.42 -20.58 -5.33
C THR A 209 -2.12 -21.02 -6.75
N VAL A 210 -2.52 -22.24 -7.08
CA VAL A 210 -2.83 -22.63 -8.44
C VAL A 210 -4.33 -22.94 -8.41
N GLY A 211 -5.01 -22.89 -9.56
CA GLY A 211 -6.45 -23.15 -9.65
C GLY A 211 -6.87 -24.55 -9.15
N HIS A 212 -8.14 -24.91 -9.40
CA HIS A 212 -8.96 -25.96 -8.78
C HIS A 212 -8.40 -27.38 -8.48
N GLU A 213 -7.16 -27.73 -8.82
CA GLU A 213 -6.53 -29.01 -8.50
C GLU A 213 -5.07 -28.82 -8.05
N ASP A 214 -4.88 -28.44 -6.78
CA ASP A 214 -3.54 -28.33 -6.17
C ASP A 214 -2.89 -29.73 -6.06
N THR A 215 -1.87 -29.97 -6.87
CA THR A 215 -1.01 -31.17 -6.75
C THR A 215 0.05 -31.04 -5.67
N LEU A 216 0.29 -29.82 -5.17
CA LEU A 216 1.27 -29.48 -4.14
C LEU A 216 0.56 -29.08 -2.85
N THR A 217 1.14 -29.42 -1.71
CA THR A 217 0.64 -28.99 -0.41
C THR A 217 0.86 -27.48 -0.20
N PRO A 218 0.05 -26.81 0.65
CA PRO A 218 0.25 -25.39 0.98
C PRO A 218 1.67 -25.05 1.50
N GLN A 219 2.32 -26.01 2.16
CA GLN A 219 3.69 -25.84 2.65
C GLN A 219 4.71 -25.86 1.50
N GLU A 220 4.56 -26.77 0.53
CA GLU A 220 5.42 -26.83 -0.66
C GLU A 220 5.27 -25.59 -1.52
N LEU A 221 4.02 -25.13 -1.72
CA LEU A 221 3.72 -23.89 -2.44
C LEU A 221 4.39 -22.68 -1.80
N LYS A 222 4.37 -22.60 -0.46
CA LYS A 222 5.07 -21.55 0.29
C LYS A 222 6.59 -21.63 0.11
N VAL A 223 7.18 -22.82 0.20
CA VAL A 223 8.64 -22.99 0.04
C VAL A 223 9.09 -22.56 -1.35
N ILE A 224 8.40 -23.01 -2.41
CA ILE A 224 8.71 -22.64 -3.79
C ILE A 224 8.50 -21.14 -4.01
N GLY A 225 7.37 -20.59 -3.54
CA GLY A 225 7.08 -19.15 -3.63
C GLY A 225 8.15 -18.28 -2.97
N ASN A 226 8.63 -18.67 -1.78
CA ASN A 226 9.74 -17.99 -1.10
C ASN A 226 11.03 -18.04 -1.92
N SER A 227 11.40 -19.21 -2.43
CA SER A 227 12.60 -19.35 -3.26
C SER A 227 12.53 -18.47 -4.51
N ASN A 228 11.38 -18.45 -5.19
CA ASN A 228 11.14 -17.63 -6.37
C ASN A 228 11.22 -16.12 -6.05
N PHE A 229 10.67 -15.69 -4.90
CA PHE A 229 10.78 -14.29 -4.46
C PHE A 229 12.23 -13.88 -4.18
N ILE A 230 13.02 -14.76 -3.55
CA ILE A 230 14.44 -14.50 -3.31
C ILE A 230 15.24 -14.46 -4.63
N GLU A 231 14.90 -15.29 -5.62
CA GLU A 231 15.49 -15.23 -6.96
C GLU A 231 15.16 -13.88 -7.64
N MET A 232 13.90 -13.44 -7.59
CA MET A 232 13.48 -12.14 -8.13
C MET A 232 14.17 -10.97 -7.42
N TYR A 233 14.31 -11.04 -6.10
CA TYR A 233 15.07 -10.06 -5.32
C TYR A 233 16.51 -9.96 -5.84
N LYS A 234 17.20 -11.09 -5.99
CA LYS A 234 18.59 -11.12 -6.48
C LYS A 234 18.69 -10.51 -7.87
N GLU A 235 17.81 -10.90 -8.79
CA GLU A 235 17.78 -10.39 -10.16
C GLU A 235 17.51 -8.87 -10.21
N THR A 236 16.59 -8.39 -9.36
CA THR A 236 16.25 -6.97 -9.28
C THR A 236 17.44 -6.14 -8.84
N PHE A 237 18.10 -6.54 -7.75
CA PHE A 237 19.20 -5.77 -7.18
C PHE A 237 20.53 -5.97 -7.90
N SER A 238 20.76 -7.10 -8.58
CA SER A 238 21.93 -7.28 -9.44
C SER A 238 21.88 -6.36 -10.66
N ASN A 239 20.68 -6.07 -11.16
CA ASN A 239 20.49 -5.26 -12.35
C ASN A 239 20.07 -3.82 -12.03
N LEU A 240 19.85 -3.44 -10.78
CA LEU A 240 19.23 -2.16 -10.38
C LEU A 240 19.83 -0.95 -11.11
N HIS A 241 21.16 -0.93 -11.27
CA HIS A 241 21.89 0.20 -11.87
C HIS A 241 22.23 0.05 -13.36
N THR A 242 21.72 -1.00 -14.01
CA THR A 242 21.91 -1.23 -15.45
C THR A 242 20.67 -0.82 -16.22
N PHE A 243 20.84 -0.45 -17.50
CA PHE A 243 19.70 -0.25 -18.40
C PHE A 243 18.88 -1.53 -18.48
N THR A 244 17.56 -1.39 -18.47
CA THR A 244 16.63 -2.53 -18.61
C THR A 244 15.65 -2.21 -19.69
N ASP A 245 15.51 -3.12 -20.64
CA ASP A 245 14.42 -3.07 -21.61
C ASP A 245 13.07 -3.19 -20.89
N ILE A 246 12.24 -2.17 -21.05
CA ILE A 246 10.89 -2.10 -20.49
C ILE A 246 9.94 -2.58 -21.58
N GLY A 247 9.17 -3.63 -21.28
CA GLY A 247 8.22 -4.18 -22.23
C GLY A 247 7.66 -5.53 -21.82
N LEU A 248 7.02 -6.19 -22.78
CA LEU A 248 6.36 -7.47 -22.56
C LEU A 248 7.34 -8.58 -22.14
N ASP A 249 8.60 -8.52 -22.56
CA ASP A 249 9.61 -9.51 -22.18
C ASP A 249 10.03 -9.39 -20.71
N LEU A 250 10.06 -8.18 -20.15
CA LEU A 250 10.26 -7.97 -18.72
C LEU A 250 9.10 -8.59 -17.92
N LEU A 251 7.85 -8.37 -18.35
CA LEU A 251 6.68 -8.99 -17.73
C LEU A 251 6.75 -10.52 -17.75
N LYS A 252 7.08 -11.10 -18.91
CA LYS A 252 7.25 -12.56 -19.05
C LYS A 252 8.37 -13.09 -18.17
N ARG A 253 9.48 -12.37 -18.04
CA ARG A 253 10.60 -12.75 -17.18
C ARG A 253 10.22 -12.74 -15.70
N ILE A 254 9.59 -11.66 -15.23
CA ILE A 254 9.05 -11.57 -13.86
C ILE A 254 8.08 -12.73 -13.62
N HIS A 255 7.15 -12.99 -14.56
CA HIS A 255 6.21 -14.10 -14.45
C HIS A 255 6.91 -15.46 -14.42
N LEU A 256 7.94 -15.67 -15.24
CA LEU A 256 8.73 -16.89 -15.24
C LEU A 256 9.36 -17.11 -13.85
N THR A 257 10.05 -16.10 -13.32
CA THR A 257 10.74 -16.19 -12.02
C THR A 257 9.74 -16.49 -10.89
N PHE A 258 8.59 -15.81 -10.84
CA PHE A 258 7.59 -16.05 -9.79
C PHE A 258 6.82 -17.36 -9.91
N SER A 259 6.53 -17.79 -11.14
CA SER A 259 5.63 -18.93 -11.39
C SER A 259 6.38 -20.25 -11.68
N LYS A 260 7.71 -20.24 -11.79
CA LYS A 260 8.52 -21.44 -12.01
C LYS A 260 8.27 -22.47 -10.91
N GLY A 261 7.94 -23.69 -11.30
CA GLY A 261 7.60 -24.79 -10.39
C GLY A 261 6.21 -24.67 -9.73
N LEU A 262 5.45 -23.61 -10.00
CA LEU A 262 4.07 -23.42 -9.52
C LEU A 262 3.05 -23.56 -10.65
N VAL A 263 3.36 -23.01 -11.83
CA VAL A 263 2.42 -22.96 -12.96
C VAL A 263 3.09 -23.56 -14.22
N PRO A 264 2.43 -24.51 -14.93
CA PRO A 264 3.02 -25.18 -16.09
C PRO A 264 3.48 -24.24 -17.22
N ASN A 265 2.80 -23.12 -17.41
CA ASN A 265 3.07 -22.15 -18.48
C ASN A 265 3.80 -20.89 -17.98
N ALA A 266 4.60 -20.98 -16.93
CA ALA A 266 5.41 -19.87 -16.42
C ALA A 266 6.15 -19.14 -17.57
N GLY A 267 6.14 -17.82 -17.53
CA GLY A 267 6.68 -16.95 -18.58
C GLY A 267 5.86 -16.81 -19.88
N ASN A 268 4.74 -17.52 -20.03
CA ASN A 268 3.91 -17.45 -21.24
C ASN A 268 2.54 -16.84 -20.94
N PHE A 269 2.10 -15.93 -21.82
CA PHE A 269 0.72 -15.43 -21.79
C PHE A 269 -0.26 -16.56 -22.00
N ARG A 270 -1.48 -16.39 -21.45
CA ARG A 270 -2.54 -17.36 -21.68
C ARG A 270 -2.93 -17.42 -23.17
N PRO A 271 -3.21 -18.62 -23.71
CA PRO A 271 -3.51 -18.79 -25.13
C PRO A 271 -4.97 -18.53 -25.48
N TYR A 272 -5.86 -18.44 -24.49
CA TYR A 272 -7.29 -18.20 -24.68
C TYR A 272 -7.90 -17.43 -23.51
N ASP A 273 -9.11 -16.95 -23.73
CA ASP A 273 -9.96 -16.31 -22.75
C ASP A 273 -10.53 -17.34 -21.78
N PHE A 274 -10.46 -17.06 -20.48
CA PHE A 274 -11.09 -17.88 -19.46
C PHE A 274 -11.88 -16.99 -18.50
N PRO A 275 -12.93 -17.52 -17.84
CA PRO A 275 -13.62 -16.81 -16.79
C PRO A 275 -12.71 -16.76 -15.56
N ASP A 276 -11.82 -15.76 -15.49
CA ASP A 276 -11.09 -15.45 -14.26
C ASP A 276 -11.92 -14.52 -13.38
N LYS A 277 -11.86 -14.73 -12.06
CA LYS A 277 -12.49 -13.88 -11.05
C LYS A 277 -11.92 -12.45 -11.00
N ASN A 278 -10.73 -12.21 -11.58
CA ASN A 278 -9.99 -10.95 -11.44
C ASN A 278 -9.66 -10.26 -12.76
N GLY A 279 -10.09 -10.79 -13.91
CA GLY A 279 -9.91 -10.14 -15.20
C GLY A 279 -10.70 -10.84 -16.29
N VAL A 280 -11.26 -10.06 -17.22
CA VAL A 280 -12.06 -10.63 -18.29
C VAL A 280 -11.69 -9.94 -19.58
N THR A 281 -10.84 -10.60 -20.36
CA THR A 281 -10.88 -10.37 -21.80
C THR A 281 -11.92 -11.35 -22.31
N CYS A 282 -13.14 -10.86 -22.53
CA CYS A 282 -14.21 -11.69 -23.07
C CYS A 282 -14.21 -11.52 -24.59
N ASP A 283 -13.93 -12.63 -25.28
CA ASP A 283 -14.30 -12.98 -26.65
C ASP A 283 -13.87 -12.04 -27.81
N PHE A 284 -13.87 -12.61 -29.01
CA PHE A 284 -13.59 -11.96 -30.31
C PHE A 284 -12.13 -11.65 -30.66
N GLY A 285 -11.15 -12.24 -29.97
CA GLY A 285 -9.72 -12.06 -30.29
C GLY A 285 -9.13 -10.74 -29.80
N ASN A 286 -9.78 -10.10 -28.82
CA ASN A 286 -9.33 -8.84 -28.22
C ASN A 286 -8.04 -8.97 -27.40
N PHE A 287 -7.76 -10.15 -26.85
CA PHE A 287 -6.57 -10.37 -26.01
C PHE A 287 -5.27 -9.95 -26.70
N ASN A 288 -5.06 -10.34 -27.96
CA ASN A 288 -3.85 -9.98 -28.70
C ASN A 288 -3.74 -8.46 -28.93
N ARG A 289 -4.88 -7.79 -29.16
CA ARG A 289 -4.92 -6.32 -29.28
C ARG A 289 -4.57 -5.67 -27.95
N GLU A 290 -5.17 -6.12 -26.86
CA GLU A 290 -4.94 -5.56 -25.52
C GLU A 290 -3.50 -5.80 -25.03
N ILE A 291 -2.90 -6.95 -25.35
CA ILE A 291 -1.46 -7.19 -25.13
C ILE A 291 -0.59 -6.24 -25.95
N ALA A 292 -0.95 -5.98 -27.21
CA ALA A 292 -0.23 -5.00 -28.04
C ALA A 292 -0.37 -3.57 -27.48
N ASP A 293 -1.58 -3.18 -27.06
CA ASP A 293 -1.85 -1.90 -26.41
C ASP A 293 -1.04 -1.77 -25.11
N LEU A 294 -1.01 -2.83 -24.27
CA LEU A 294 -0.17 -2.87 -23.07
C LEU A 294 1.32 -2.72 -23.41
N GLY A 295 1.80 -3.38 -24.46
CA GLY A 295 3.17 -3.24 -24.94
C GLY A 295 3.52 -1.80 -25.30
N TYR A 296 2.59 -1.10 -25.98
CA TYR A 296 2.74 0.32 -26.31
C TYR A 296 2.77 1.20 -25.06
N VAL A 297 1.89 0.98 -24.09
CA VAL A 297 1.86 1.75 -22.83
C VAL A 297 3.11 1.53 -21.98
N LEU A 298 3.65 0.31 -21.95
CA LEU A 298 4.93 0.03 -21.29
C LEU A 298 6.08 0.78 -21.97
N TRP A 299 6.06 0.87 -23.31
CA TRP A 299 7.04 1.66 -24.05
C TRP A 299 6.91 3.16 -23.74
N GLU A 300 5.70 3.73 -23.72
CA GLU A 300 5.45 5.12 -23.30
C GLU A 300 5.95 5.38 -21.88
N THR A 301 5.68 4.45 -20.96
CA THR A 301 6.20 4.51 -19.58
C THR A 301 7.73 4.60 -19.58
N GLY A 302 8.41 3.83 -20.43
CA GLY A 302 9.86 3.95 -20.62
C GLY A 302 10.33 5.31 -21.14
N GLN A 303 9.55 5.97 -21.99
CA GLN A 303 9.90 7.31 -22.51
C GLN A 303 9.69 8.42 -21.47
N SER A 304 8.71 8.25 -20.58
CA SER A 304 8.35 9.23 -19.56
C SER A 304 9.35 9.36 -18.39
N PHE A 305 10.39 8.51 -18.32
CA PHE A 305 11.35 8.44 -17.20
C PHE A 305 12.01 9.76 -16.80
N HIS A 306 12.05 10.77 -17.67
CA HIS A 306 12.66 12.06 -17.39
C HIS A 306 11.75 13.00 -16.59
N ASN A 307 10.43 12.84 -16.65
CA ASN A 307 9.44 13.64 -15.92
C ASN A 307 8.78 12.77 -14.83
N LEU A 308 8.87 13.20 -13.56
CA LEU A 308 8.36 12.40 -12.44
C LEU A 308 6.84 12.18 -12.51
N ASP A 309 6.06 13.23 -12.72
CA ASP A 309 4.60 13.13 -12.72
C ASP A 309 4.10 12.30 -13.90
N SER A 310 4.63 12.53 -15.10
CA SER A 310 4.31 11.73 -16.29
C SER A 310 4.70 10.26 -16.08
N PHE A 311 5.88 10.00 -15.51
CA PHE A 311 6.32 8.64 -15.20
C PHE A 311 5.39 7.92 -14.22
N VAL A 312 5.03 8.57 -13.12
CA VAL A 312 4.14 7.95 -12.12
C VAL A 312 2.75 7.72 -12.73
N TYR A 313 2.25 8.63 -13.55
CA TYR A 313 0.99 8.47 -14.27
C TYR A 313 1.04 7.28 -15.25
N ASP A 314 2.03 7.23 -16.13
CA ASP A 314 2.17 6.17 -17.14
C ASP A 314 2.45 4.79 -16.50
N LEU A 315 3.21 4.76 -15.41
CA LEU A 315 3.43 3.53 -14.64
C LEU A 315 2.12 3.03 -13.99
N SER A 316 1.33 3.94 -13.44
CA SER A 316 0.02 3.63 -12.86
C SER A 316 -0.94 3.10 -13.93
N ARG A 317 -0.91 3.69 -15.14
CA ARG A 317 -1.66 3.23 -16.31
C ARG A 317 -1.22 1.84 -16.76
N SER A 318 0.08 1.59 -16.85
CA SER A 318 0.64 0.27 -17.15
C SER A 318 0.16 -0.79 -16.17
N TYR A 319 0.22 -0.48 -14.86
CA TYR A 319 -0.24 -1.38 -13.82
C TYR A 319 -1.75 -1.66 -13.90
N TYR A 320 -2.56 -0.59 -14.03
CA TYR A 320 -4.01 -0.68 -14.18
C TYR A 320 -4.42 -1.55 -15.38
N MET A 321 -3.81 -1.31 -16.55
CA MET A 321 -4.07 -2.10 -17.75
C MET A 321 -3.63 -3.56 -17.58
N PHE A 322 -2.44 -3.79 -17.03
CA PHE A 322 -1.91 -5.12 -16.82
C PHE A 322 -2.83 -5.98 -15.93
N ILE A 323 -3.31 -5.42 -14.80
CA ILE A 323 -4.23 -6.13 -13.90
C ILE A 323 -5.58 -6.38 -14.58
N GLY A 324 -6.10 -5.40 -15.33
CA GLY A 324 -7.36 -5.54 -16.06
C GLY A 324 -7.32 -6.61 -17.15
N ILE A 325 -6.23 -6.67 -17.93
CA ILE A 325 -6.04 -7.66 -19.01
C ILE A 325 -5.85 -9.07 -18.44
N HIS A 326 -5.19 -9.17 -17.28
CA HIS A 326 -4.90 -10.45 -16.61
C HIS A 326 -4.19 -11.45 -17.57
N PRO A 327 -2.99 -11.10 -18.07
CA PRO A 327 -2.39 -11.75 -19.23
C PRO A 327 -1.83 -13.16 -18.98
N PHE A 328 -1.64 -13.54 -17.72
CA PHE A 328 -1.14 -14.85 -17.33
C PHE A 328 -2.25 -15.71 -16.71
N TRP A 329 -2.02 -17.02 -16.63
CA TRP A 329 -2.93 -17.96 -15.98
C TRP A 329 -3.06 -17.74 -14.47
N ASP A 330 -1.97 -17.33 -13.82
CA ASP A 330 -1.90 -17.00 -12.41
C ASP A 330 -0.79 -15.97 -12.21
N SER A 331 -0.59 -15.52 -10.97
CA SER A 331 0.47 -14.61 -10.54
C SER A 331 0.36 -13.19 -11.09
N ASN A 332 -0.73 -12.82 -11.76
CA ASN A 332 -0.89 -11.46 -12.31
C ASN A 332 -0.69 -10.40 -11.22
N GLY A 333 -1.41 -10.48 -10.10
CA GLY A 333 -1.20 -9.55 -8.98
C GLY A 333 0.27 -9.45 -8.52
N ARG A 334 1.02 -10.57 -8.50
CA ARG A 334 2.44 -10.59 -8.12
C ARG A 334 3.33 -9.91 -9.17
N VAL A 335 3.12 -10.25 -10.44
CA VAL A 335 3.89 -9.73 -11.56
C VAL A 335 3.68 -8.23 -11.71
N GLY A 336 2.44 -7.75 -11.62
CA GLY A 336 2.14 -6.33 -11.73
C GLY A 336 2.77 -5.52 -10.59
N LYS A 337 2.64 -5.99 -9.33
CA LYS A 337 3.25 -5.32 -8.16
C LYS A 337 4.77 -5.31 -8.25
N CYS A 338 5.37 -6.40 -8.72
CA CYS A 338 6.81 -6.47 -8.93
C CYS A 338 7.26 -5.55 -10.06
N LEU A 339 6.55 -5.51 -11.19
CA LEU A 339 6.85 -4.56 -12.27
C LEU A 339 6.81 -3.12 -11.77
N LEU A 340 5.73 -2.75 -11.06
CA LEU A 340 5.58 -1.40 -10.52
C LEU A 340 6.76 -1.04 -9.63
N ASN A 341 7.10 -1.88 -8.64
CA ASN A 341 8.22 -1.61 -7.74
C ASN A 341 9.58 -1.64 -8.44
N TYR A 342 9.77 -2.53 -9.41
CA TYR A 342 10.97 -2.57 -10.23
C TYR A 342 11.17 -1.22 -10.93
N MET A 343 10.13 -0.69 -11.54
CA MET A 343 10.16 0.59 -12.26
C MET A 343 10.37 1.78 -11.33
N LEU A 344 9.71 1.80 -10.16
CA LEU A 344 9.96 2.81 -9.13
C LEU A 344 11.43 2.83 -8.70
N MET A 345 12.00 1.66 -8.38
CA MET A 345 13.39 1.56 -7.97
C MET A 345 14.36 1.99 -9.08
N LYS A 346 14.05 1.67 -10.35
CA LYS A 346 14.81 2.18 -11.51
C LYS A 346 14.78 3.70 -11.63
N LYS A 347 13.69 4.33 -11.25
CA LYS A 347 13.55 5.79 -11.18
C LYS A 347 14.24 6.41 -9.96
N GLY A 348 14.75 5.60 -9.02
CA GLY A 348 15.34 6.04 -7.76
C GLY A 348 14.31 6.30 -6.67
N LEU A 349 13.09 5.77 -6.80
CA LEU A 349 12.03 5.83 -5.79
C LEU A 349 12.05 4.55 -4.94
N PRO A 350 11.70 4.64 -3.64
CA PRO A 350 11.61 3.47 -2.79
C PRO A 350 10.45 2.58 -3.26
N PRO A 351 10.55 1.26 -3.10
CA PRO A 351 9.49 0.36 -3.51
C PRO A 351 8.30 0.48 -2.54
N ILE A 352 7.08 0.41 -3.05
CA ILE A 352 5.84 0.68 -2.31
C ILE A 352 5.18 -0.59 -1.77
N SER A 353 4.66 -0.49 -0.55
CA SER A 353 3.73 -1.48 0.02
C SER A 353 2.32 -1.25 -0.51
N PHE A 354 1.61 -2.34 -0.75
CA PHE A 354 0.25 -2.29 -1.28
C PHE A 354 -0.75 -2.44 -0.12
N ASN A 355 -1.71 -1.53 -0.06
CA ASN A 355 -2.87 -1.68 0.80
C ASN A 355 -3.97 -2.36 -0.02
N ASN A 356 -4.35 -3.58 0.36
CA ASN A 356 -5.25 -4.41 -0.42
C ASN A 356 -6.61 -3.72 -0.69
N SER A 357 -7.21 -3.03 0.28
CA SER A 357 -8.54 -2.44 0.06
C SER A 357 -8.49 -1.23 -0.87
N GLU A 358 -7.57 -0.29 -0.61
CA GLU A 358 -7.41 0.92 -1.45
C GLU A 358 -7.01 0.57 -2.89
N GLU A 359 -6.10 -0.40 -3.06
CA GLU A 359 -5.74 -0.92 -4.37
C GLU A 359 -6.94 -1.51 -5.10
N VAL A 360 -7.69 -2.38 -4.41
CA VAL A 360 -8.84 -3.07 -4.97
C VAL A 360 -9.92 -2.06 -5.39
N PHE A 361 -10.16 -1.02 -4.61
CA PHE A 361 -11.14 0.02 -4.96
C PHE A 361 -10.73 0.91 -6.14
N ALA A 362 -9.42 0.96 -6.45
CA ALA A 362 -8.88 1.61 -7.63
C ALA A 362 -8.92 0.71 -8.88
N LEU A 363 -9.33 -0.56 -8.76
CA LEU A 363 -9.45 -1.46 -9.89
C LEU A 363 -10.75 -1.25 -10.69
N PRO A 364 -10.73 -1.49 -12.01
CA PRO A 364 -11.89 -1.31 -12.89
C PRO A 364 -13.13 -2.09 -12.44
N ARG A 365 -12.92 -3.29 -11.86
CA ARG A 365 -13.98 -4.19 -11.36
C ARG A 365 -14.88 -3.54 -10.30
N TYR A 366 -14.35 -2.60 -9.52
CA TYR A 366 -15.04 -1.88 -8.45
C TYR A 366 -15.34 -0.42 -8.83
N GLY A 367 -15.29 -0.11 -10.13
CA GLY A 367 -15.51 1.23 -10.67
C GLY A 367 -14.30 2.17 -10.53
N GLY A 368 -13.15 1.69 -10.07
CA GLY A 368 -11.94 2.49 -10.04
C GLY A 368 -11.45 2.84 -11.44
N GLY A 369 -11.21 4.11 -11.70
CA GLY A 369 -10.62 4.60 -12.95
C GLY A 369 -9.10 4.71 -12.89
N MET A 370 -8.50 5.12 -14.02
CA MET A 370 -7.06 5.38 -14.08
C MET A 370 -6.63 6.47 -13.08
N GLU A 371 -7.44 7.51 -12.88
CA GLU A 371 -7.15 8.56 -11.90
C GLU A 371 -7.14 8.03 -10.46
N ASP A 372 -8.00 7.06 -10.12
CA ASP A 372 -8.00 6.44 -8.80
C ASP A 372 -6.72 5.62 -8.57
N MET A 373 -6.27 4.89 -9.59
CA MET A 373 -5.01 4.15 -9.52
C MET A 373 -3.80 5.08 -9.43
N TYR A 374 -3.78 6.17 -10.20
CA TYR A 374 -2.72 7.18 -10.10
C TYR A 374 -2.63 7.75 -8.69
N ASN A 375 -3.76 8.22 -8.13
CA ASN A 375 -3.78 8.78 -6.78
C ASN A 375 -3.41 7.75 -5.71
N TYR A 376 -3.83 6.49 -5.87
CA TYR A 376 -3.37 5.40 -5.02
C TYR A 376 -1.85 5.27 -5.07
N VAL A 377 -1.26 5.14 -6.26
CA VAL A 377 0.20 4.98 -6.41
C VAL A 377 0.97 6.19 -5.84
N LYS A 378 0.52 7.43 -6.09
CA LYS A 378 1.12 8.64 -5.50
C LYS A 378 1.13 8.57 -3.98
N LYS A 379 -0.01 8.25 -3.38
CA LYS A 379 -0.15 8.11 -1.92
C LYS A 379 0.80 7.04 -1.39
N ARG A 380 0.92 5.90 -2.07
CA ARG A 380 1.84 4.82 -1.68
C ARG A 380 3.31 5.20 -1.83
N ILE A 381 3.68 6.00 -2.83
CA ILE A 381 5.04 6.55 -2.98
C ILE A 381 5.40 7.41 -1.77
N LEU A 382 4.50 8.31 -1.34
CA LEU A 382 4.75 9.15 -0.16
C LEU A 382 4.96 8.31 1.11
N PHE A 383 4.13 7.29 1.35
CA PHE A 383 4.36 6.37 2.46
C PHE A 383 5.70 5.64 2.38
N ALA A 384 6.14 5.26 1.18
CA ALA A 384 7.43 4.60 0.99
C ALA A 384 8.61 5.56 1.22
N ILE A 385 8.43 6.87 0.94
CA ILE A 385 9.41 7.91 1.24
C ILE A 385 9.51 8.13 2.75
N ASP A 386 8.39 8.17 3.47
CA ASP A 386 8.40 8.24 4.93
C ASP A 386 9.12 7.03 5.54
N ALA A 387 8.85 5.82 5.01
CA ALA A 387 9.54 4.61 5.41
C ALA A 387 11.05 4.66 5.10
N TYR A 388 11.44 5.22 3.95
CA TYR A 388 12.84 5.45 3.60
C TYR A 388 13.53 6.39 4.60
N PHE A 389 12.92 7.54 4.92
CA PHE A 389 13.49 8.48 5.88
C PHE A 389 13.60 7.90 7.28
N TYR A 390 12.59 7.13 7.70
CA TYR A 390 12.63 6.41 8.96
C TYR A 390 13.80 5.43 9.02
N GLU A 391 14.00 4.61 7.99
CA GLU A 391 15.11 3.66 7.92
C GLU A 391 16.47 4.35 7.85
N ARG A 392 16.59 5.44 7.10
CA ARG A 392 17.81 6.25 7.05
C ARG A 392 18.14 6.82 8.43
N TRP A 393 17.17 7.45 9.09
CA TRP A 393 17.32 8.00 10.44
C TRP A 393 17.74 6.89 11.42
N LYS A 394 17.16 5.70 11.32
CA LYS A 394 17.50 4.57 12.18
C LYS A 394 18.95 4.13 11.98
N LEU A 395 19.40 4.00 10.74
CA LEU A 395 20.80 3.70 10.44
C LEU A 395 21.75 4.79 10.94
N GLU A 396 21.34 6.06 10.87
CA GLU A 396 22.11 7.18 11.45
C GLU A 396 22.20 7.06 12.98
N TYR A 397 21.07 6.80 13.65
CA TYR A 397 20.98 6.60 15.09
C TYR A 397 21.86 5.44 15.58
N LEU A 398 21.91 4.34 14.82
CA LEU A 398 22.75 3.18 15.10
C LEU A 398 24.23 3.36 14.71
N GLY A 399 24.60 4.49 14.09
CA GLY A 399 25.97 4.78 13.65
C GLY A 399 26.39 4.04 12.38
N PHE A 400 25.43 3.60 11.57
CA PHE A 400 25.64 2.80 10.35
C PHE A 400 25.50 3.59 9.04
N LEU A 401 25.04 4.85 9.08
CA LEU A 401 24.81 5.67 7.88
C LEU A 401 26.07 5.85 7.01
N THR A 402 27.27 5.80 7.59
CA THR A 402 28.54 5.96 6.86
C THR A 402 29.26 4.64 6.61
N LYS A 403 28.66 3.50 6.98
CA LYS A 403 29.26 2.17 6.88
C LYS A 403 28.85 1.50 5.58
N GLN A 404 29.66 0.53 5.12
CA GLN A 404 29.22 -0.34 4.03
C GLN A 404 28.23 -1.37 4.59
N ILE A 405 27.09 -1.52 3.92
CA ILE A 405 26.07 -2.49 4.31
C ILE A 405 25.93 -3.49 3.16
N TYR A 406 25.99 -4.78 3.48
CA TYR A 406 25.87 -5.86 2.52
C TYR A 406 25.05 -7.03 3.07
N ASN A 407 24.69 -7.94 2.17
CA ASN A 407 23.98 -9.18 2.48
C ASN A 407 22.70 -8.95 3.31
N VAL A 408 21.84 -8.06 2.80
CA VAL A 408 20.49 -7.88 3.32
C VAL A 408 19.68 -9.13 2.99
N SER A 409 19.19 -9.80 4.02
CA SER A 409 18.41 -11.03 3.88
C SER A 409 17.13 -10.96 4.67
N PHE A 410 16.20 -11.85 4.34
CA PHE A 410 14.94 -12.00 5.02
C PHE A 410 14.65 -13.47 5.28
N ASP A 411 14.22 -13.79 6.50
CA ASP A 411 13.69 -15.09 6.87
C ASP A 411 12.50 -14.91 7.82
N SER A 412 11.30 -15.21 7.31
CA SER A 412 10.11 -15.49 8.14
C SER A 412 9.75 -14.40 9.18
N GLY A 413 9.98 -13.12 8.84
CA GLY A 413 9.69 -11.96 9.69
C GLY A 413 10.93 -11.24 10.19
N PHE A 414 12.11 -11.86 10.04
CA PHE A 414 13.40 -11.30 10.44
C PHE A 414 14.18 -10.81 9.23
N TYR A 415 14.86 -9.68 9.43
CA TYR A 415 15.76 -9.09 8.46
C TYR A 415 17.14 -9.10 9.08
N PHE A 416 18.14 -9.42 8.26
CA PHE A 416 19.53 -9.37 8.69
C PHE A 416 20.33 -8.52 7.72
N ARG A 417 21.26 -7.73 8.25
CA ARG A 417 22.24 -6.98 7.46
C ARG A 417 23.64 -7.16 8.03
N GLN A 418 24.62 -7.39 7.16
CA GLN A 418 26.03 -7.32 7.53
C GLN A 418 26.54 -5.90 7.31
N ILE A 419 27.27 -5.40 8.30
CA ILE A 419 27.83 -4.05 8.31
C ILE A 419 29.35 -4.20 8.37
N ASP A 420 30.03 -3.58 7.41
CA ASP A 420 31.47 -3.48 7.37
C ASP A 420 31.92 -2.48 8.45
N ASP A 421 32.33 -3.03 9.59
CA ASP A 421 32.86 -2.31 10.73
C ASP A 421 34.04 -3.10 11.31
N ASN A 422 34.74 -2.57 12.32
CA ASN A 422 35.81 -3.30 12.99
C ASN A 422 35.52 -3.42 14.50
N PRO A 423 35.06 -4.59 14.98
CA PRO A 423 34.76 -5.83 14.24
C PRO A 423 33.52 -5.69 13.33
N GLN A 424 33.38 -6.59 12.34
CA GLN A 424 32.21 -6.62 11.45
C GLN A 424 30.94 -6.78 12.30
N LYS A 425 29.81 -6.20 11.89
CA LYS A 425 28.56 -6.30 12.66
C LYS A 425 27.46 -7.02 11.90
N LEU A 426 26.58 -7.68 12.64
CA LEU A 426 25.32 -8.24 12.16
C LEU A 426 24.17 -7.51 12.85
N GLU A 427 23.38 -6.78 12.08
CA GLU A 427 22.09 -6.24 12.50
C GLU A 427 21.02 -7.31 12.28
N GLY A 428 20.23 -7.61 13.32
CA GLY A 428 19.01 -8.39 13.23
C GLY A 428 17.81 -7.51 13.56
N HIS A 429 16.75 -7.59 12.76
CA HIS A 429 15.59 -6.70 12.80
C HIS A 429 14.28 -7.48 12.65
N PHE A 430 13.25 -7.12 13.41
CA PHE A 430 11.88 -7.62 13.23
C PHE A 430 10.85 -6.64 13.80
N ILE A 431 9.58 -6.82 13.43
CA ILE A 431 8.45 -6.07 14.00
C ILE A 431 7.70 -6.97 14.99
N ALA A 432 7.51 -6.48 16.22
CA ALA A 432 6.65 -7.08 17.22
C ALA A 432 5.30 -6.38 17.27
N TYR A 433 4.22 -7.15 17.22
CA TYR A 433 2.85 -6.64 17.32
C TYR A 433 2.30 -6.89 18.71
N VAL A 434 1.72 -5.88 19.35
CA VAL A 434 0.97 -6.02 20.60
C VAL A 434 -0.52 -6.06 20.29
N VAL A 435 -1.17 -7.14 20.72
CA VAL A 435 -2.61 -7.39 20.52
C VAL A 435 -3.28 -7.57 21.88
N SER A 436 -4.10 -6.59 22.28
CA SER A 436 -4.89 -6.66 23.52
C SER A 436 -6.17 -7.46 23.28
N ASP A 437 -6.38 -8.52 24.05
CA ASP A 437 -7.67 -9.20 24.26
C ASP A 437 -8.41 -9.71 23.00
N ASN A 438 -7.70 -9.92 21.88
CA ASN A 438 -8.26 -10.48 20.63
C ASN A 438 -7.52 -11.75 20.20
N ASP A 439 -7.95 -12.89 20.73
CA ASP A 439 -7.36 -14.21 20.46
C ASP A 439 -7.36 -14.59 18.98
N HIS A 440 -8.37 -14.16 18.21
CA HIS A 440 -8.43 -14.45 16.78
C HIS A 440 -7.32 -13.72 16.01
N LEU A 441 -7.18 -12.41 16.25
CA LEU A 441 -6.15 -11.61 15.61
C LEU A 441 -4.75 -12.06 16.05
N PHE A 442 -4.57 -12.37 17.34
CA PHE A 442 -3.33 -12.93 17.86
C PHE A 442 -2.95 -14.21 17.10
N LYS A 443 -3.87 -15.17 17.02
CA LYS A 443 -3.64 -16.44 16.31
C LYS A 443 -3.35 -16.22 14.82
N GLN A 444 -4.11 -15.34 14.17
CA GLN A 444 -3.90 -15.01 12.77
C GLN A 444 -2.49 -14.47 12.49
N LEU A 445 -2.00 -13.54 13.32
CA LEU A 445 -0.67 -12.96 13.15
C LEU A 445 0.44 -13.97 13.44
N VAL A 446 0.25 -14.84 14.43
CA VAL A 446 1.16 -15.96 14.70
C VAL A 446 1.21 -16.92 13.50
N ASP A 447 0.06 -17.26 12.92
CA ASP A 447 -0.03 -18.12 11.73
C ASP A 447 0.64 -17.49 10.50
N GLN A 448 0.66 -16.15 10.44
CA GLN A 448 1.38 -15.34 9.44
C GLN A 448 2.86 -15.15 9.73
N CYS A 449 3.39 -15.85 10.73
CA CYS A 449 4.78 -15.78 11.11
C CYS A 449 5.24 -14.44 11.69
N ARG A 450 4.37 -13.69 12.36
CA ARG A 450 4.74 -12.45 13.06
C ARG A 450 5.16 -12.71 14.51
N VAL A 451 5.96 -11.81 15.09
CA VAL A 451 6.19 -11.78 16.53
C VAL A 451 5.02 -11.04 17.16
N VAL A 452 4.25 -11.72 18.02
CA VAL A 452 3.00 -11.18 18.57
C VAL A 452 3.04 -11.31 20.09
N LEU A 453 2.73 -10.24 20.81
CA LEU A 453 2.79 -10.16 22.26
C LEU A 453 1.43 -9.69 22.80
N HIS A 454 1.06 -10.16 24.00
CA HIS A 454 -0.22 -9.80 24.61
C HIS A 454 -0.25 -8.40 25.21
N ASN A 455 0.92 -7.85 25.57
CA ASN A 455 1.03 -6.52 26.13
C ASN A 455 2.42 -5.92 25.87
N GLU A 456 2.53 -4.61 26.11
CA GLU A 456 3.75 -3.83 25.91
C GLU A 456 4.86 -4.15 26.93
N HIS A 457 4.52 -4.56 28.15
CA HIS A 457 5.52 -4.96 29.16
C HIS A 457 6.41 -6.10 28.63
N LEU A 458 5.85 -7.01 27.84
CA LEU A 458 6.60 -8.10 27.21
C LEU A 458 7.55 -7.61 26.11
N VAL A 459 7.26 -6.48 25.45
CA VAL A 459 8.16 -5.85 24.46
C VAL A 459 9.38 -5.30 25.18
N GLN A 460 9.17 -4.59 26.29
CA GLN A 460 10.24 -3.96 27.07
C GLN A 460 11.15 -4.98 27.77
N ASN A 461 10.63 -6.19 28.05
CA ASN A 461 11.37 -7.29 28.66
C ASN A 461 11.66 -8.43 27.67
N ILE A 462 11.72 -8.11 26.37
CA ILE A 462 12.01 -9.10 25.34
C ILE A 462 13.40 -9.68 25.53
N THR A 463 13.51 -11.01 25.47
CA THR A 463 14.80 -11.69 25.45
C THR A 463 15.00 -12.30 24.08
N ILE A 464 16.05 -11.87 23.39
CA ILE A 464 16.44 -12.47 22.11
C ILE A 464 17.54 -13.46 22.40
N TYR A 465 17.36 -14.71 21.99
CA TYR A 465 18.37 -15.75 22.06
C TYR A 465 18.94 -15.97 20.66
N GLY A 466 20.27 -15.98 20.54
CA GLY A 466 20.93 -16.27 19.27
C GLY A 466 22.13 -17.17 19.43
N GLY A 467 22.63 -17.68 18.32
CA GLY A 467 23.88 -18.42 18.31
C GLY A 467 24.39 -18.82 16.94
N PHE A 468 25.68 -19.11 16.88
CA PHE A 468 26.36 -19.54 15.66
C PHE A 468 26.26 -21.06 15.48
N THR A 469 26.07 -21.50 14.23
CA THR A 469 25.86 -22.92 13.90
C THR A 469 26.68 -23.36 12.67
N ASN A 470 27.01 -24.65 12.62
CA ASN A 470 27.73 -25.28 11.50
C ASN A 470 26.81 -25.65 10.31
N GLY A 471 25.66 -25.00 10.20
CA GLY A 471 24.62 -25.27 9.20
C GLY A 471 23.22 -25.17 9.78
N HIS A 472 22.23 -25.11 8.88
CA HIS A 472 20.81 -25.02 9.24
C HIS A 472 20.40 -26.19 10.15
N ASN A 473 19.63 -25.88 11.21
CA ASN A 473 19.07 -26.84 12.17
C ASN A 473 20.08 -27.64 13.03
N LYS A 474 21.29 -27.11 13.24
CA LYS A 474 22.26 -27.68 14.18
C LYS A 474 22.23 -26.98 15.55
N ASP A 475 22.80 -27.64 16.55
CA ASP A 475 22.96 -27.08 17.89
C ASP A 475 23.77 -25.77 17.86
N TRP A 476 23.38 -24.83 18.73
CA TRP A 476 24.06 -23.56 18.86
C TRP A 476 25.34 -23.73 19.66
N HIS A 477 26.46 -23.34 19.08
CA HIS A 477 27.76 -23.44 19.75
C HIS A 477 28.00 -22.30 20.76
N GLN A 478 27.42 -21.13 20.50
CA GLN A 478 27.56 -19.95 21.36
C GLN A 478 26.20 -19.31 21.53
N LYS A 479 25.66 -19.32 22.75
CA LYS A 479 24.37 -18.72 23.05
C LYS A 479 24.58 -17.26 23.45
N ILE A 480 23.88 -16.36 22.78
CA ILE A 480 23.88 -14.92 23.05
C ILE A 480 22.48 -14.55 23.54
N THR A 481 22.42 -13.73 24.58
CA THR A 481 21.17 -13.24 25.17
C THR A 481 21.17 -11.72 25.12
N PHE A 482 20.20 -11.12 24.42
CA PHE A 482 20.07 -9.68 24.30
C PHE A 482 18.98 -9.19 25.24
N ASN A 483 19.39 -8.54 26.35
CA ASN A 483 18.46 -8.00 27.36
C ASN A 483 18.55 -6.48 27.54
N ARG A 484 19.57 -5.81 26.97
CA ARG A 484 19.83 -4.37 27.20
C ARG A 484 20.36 -3.58 25.99
N ASN A 485 20.73 -4.24 24.90
CA ASN A 485 21.26 -3.62 23.68
C ASN A 485 20.33 -3.87 22.50
N VAL A 486 19.05 -3.56 22.71
CA VAL A 486 18.00 -3.71 21.70
C VAL A 486 17.41 -2.33 21.48
N PHE A 487 17.40 -1.88 20.24
CA PHE A 487 16.64 -0.71 19.83
C PHE A 487 15.17 -1.10 19.76
N ILE A 488 14.30 -0.34 20.42
CA ILE A 488 12.86 -0.54 20.40
C ILE A 488 12.21 0.81 20.13
N LYS A 489 11.39 0.88 19.07
CA LYS A 489 10.61 2.08 18.76
C LYS A 489 9.21 1.69 18.34
N GLU A 490 8.21 2.32 18.96
CA GLU A 490 6.84 2.18 18.50
C GLU A 490 6.70 2.85 17.12
N VAL A 491 6.06 2.13 16.19
CA VAL A 491 5.80 2.57 14.82
C VAL A 491 4.30 2.44 14.54
N ALA A 492 3.82 3.17 13.52
CA ALA A 492 2.44 3.05 13.09
C ALA A 492 2.15 1.60 12.65
N SER A 493 1.13 0.98 13.24
CA SER A 493 0.73 -0.36 12.83
C SER A 493 -0.06 -0.31 11.52
N ASP A 494 0.26 -1.22 10.61
CA ASP A 494 -0.51 -1.48 9.40
C ASP A 494 -1.76 -2.34 9.65
N ILE A 495 -1.93 -2.84 10.87
CA ILE A 495 -3.00 -3.77 11.26
C ILE A 495 -3.90 -3.11 12.31
N PRO A 496 -5.16 -2.78 11.96
CA PRO A 496 -6.10 -2.15 12.89
C PRO A 496 -6.25 -2.94 14.19
N GLY A 497 -6.32 -2.23 15.32
CA GLY A 497 -6.44 -2.85 16.64
C GLY A 497 -5.14 -3.44 17.20
N THR A 498 -3.99 -3.11 16.61
CA THR A 498 -2.68 -3.53 17.13
C THR A 498 -1.74 -2.34 17.28
N ARG A 499 -0.75 -2.48 18.17
CA ARG A 499 0.43 -1.60 18.23
C ARG A 499 1.62 -2.34 17.63
N ALA A 500 2.49 -1.64 16.92
CA ALA A 500 3.66 -2.24 16.29
C ALA A 500 4.95 -1.62 16.85
N PHE A 501 5.93 -2.46 17.13
CA PHE A 501 7.23 -2.08 17.65
C PHE A 501 8.31 -2.57 16.71
N ASP A 502 9.10 -1.64 16.19
CA ASP A 502 10.31 -1.92 15.43
C ASP A 502 11.44 -2.25 16.41
N ILE A 503 12.04 -3.43 16.22
CA ILE A 503 13.03 -3.99 17.13
C ILE A 503 14.29 -4.37 16.35
N ASP A 504 15.44 -3.80 16.75
CA ASP A 504 16.75 -4.12 16.19
C ASP A 504 17.74 -4.53 17.29
N PHE A 505 18.61 -5.47 16.97
CA PHE A 505 19.74 -5.85 17.81
C PHE A 505 20.99 -5.98 16.94
N VAL A 506 22.15 -5.73 17.55
CA VAL A 506 23.44 -5.72 16.84
C VAL A 506 24.40 -6.67 17.52
N ILE A 507 25.14 -7.43 16.71
CA ILE A 507 26.12 -8.42 17.16
C ILE A 507 27.46 -8.13 16.51
N ASP A 508 28.52 -8.10 17.31
CA ASP A 508 29.89 -8.08 16.80
C ASP A 508 30.30 -9.47 16.30
N LEU A 509 30.81 -9.53 15.07
CA LEU A 509 31.34 -10.71 14.41
C LEU A 509 32.88 -10.72 14.54
N TYR A 510 33.38 -11.58 15.43
CA TYR A 510 34.82 -11.77 15.65
C TYR A 510 35.38 -12.93 14.82
N ASP A 511 36.71 -13.01 14.73
CA ASP A 511 37.41 -14.01 13.91
C ASP A 511 36.97 -15.46 14.19
N TYR A 512 36.73 -15.79 15.45
CA TYR A 512 36.31 -17.15 15.84
C TYR A 512 34.86 -17.47 15.45
N HIS A 513 34.01 -16.46 15.22
CA HIS A 513 32.67 -16.66 14.67
C HIS A 513 32.73 -17.11 13.21
N TYR A 514 33.80 -16.79 12.46
CA TYR A 514 33.91 -17.22 11.05
C TYR A 514 34.03 -18.73 10.89
N ASN A 515 34.31 -19.50 11.94
CA ASN A 515 34.25 -20.96 11.88
C ASN A 515 32.82 -21.49 11.68
N TYR A 516 31.80 -20.64 11.87
CA TYR A 516 30.40 -20.98 11.74
C TYR A 516 29.79 -20.21 10.56
N PRO A 517 29.26 -20.88 9.53
CA PRO A 517 28.69 -20.21 8.36
C PRO A 517 27.33 -19.55 8.64
N CYS A 518 26.70 -19.86 9.78
CA CYS A 518 25.33 -19.46 10.04
C CYS A 518 25.18 -18.80 11.42
N PHE A 519 24.33 -17.77 11.49
CA PHE A 519 23.80 -17.22 12.73
C PHE A 519 22.31 -17.54 12.83
N SER A 520 21.87 -18.07 13.96
CA SER A 520 20.47 -18.37 14.22
C SER A 520 19.95 -17.56 15.40
N CYS A 521 18.71 -17.09 15.36
CA CYS A 521 18.07 -16.47 16.54
C CYS A 521 16.61 -16.90 16.74
N CYS A 522 16.11 -16.65 17.95
CA CYS A 522 14.70 -16.76 18.32
C CYS A 522 14.36 -15.70 19.39
N VAL A 523 13.08 -15.37 19.49
CA VAL A 523 12.57 -14.41 20.47
C VAL A 523 11.80 -15.17 21.54
N VAL A 524 12.01 -14.82 22.81
CA VAL A 524 11.32 -15.44 23.94
C VAL A 524 10.86 -14.34 24.89
N SER A 525 9.63 -14.49 25.39
CA SER A 525 9.13 -13.65 26.48
C SER A 525 9.12 -14.44 27.79
N GLN A 526 9.78 -13.91 28.83
CA GLN A 526 10.02 -14.62 30.08
C GLN A 526 8.76 -14.84 30.93
N GLU A 527 7.74 -13.97 30.81
CA GLU A 527 6.57 -14.01 31.69
C GLU A 527 5.50 -15.04 31.29
N GLY A 528 5.60 -15.65 30.09
CA GLY A 528 4.61 -16.63 29.61
C GLY A 528 5.18 -17.99 29.17
N GLY A 529 6.50 -18.17 29.16
CA GLY A 529 7.12 -19.39 28.60
C GLY A 529 6.91 -19.56 27.09
N TYR A 530 6.31 -18.58 26.41
CA TYR A 530 6.11 -18.57 24.98
C TYR A 530 7.45 -18.29 24.28
N ILE A 531 7.97 -19.32 23.62
CA ILE A 531 9.02 -19.16 22.63
C ILE A 531 8.32 -18.67 21.36
N PHE A 532 8.56 -17.40 21.00
CA PHE A 532 8.18 -16.85 19.70
C PHE A 532 9.20 -17.32 18.67
N ASN A 533 9.11 -18.61 18.40
CA ASN A 533 9.75 -19.28 17.31
C ASN A 533 8.63 -19.67 16.35
N ASN A 534 8.68 -19.16 15.12
CA ASN A 534 7.77 -19.60 14.09
C ASN A 534 7.89 -21.11 13.86
N LYS A 535 6.99 -21.89 14.45
CA LYS A 535 6.83 -23.31 14.16
C LYS A 535 8.08 -24.17 14.42
N GLY A 536 8.97 -23.75 15.33
CA GLY A 536 10.22 -24.48 15.60
C GLY A 536 11.36 -24.20 14.61
N LEU A 537 11.22 -23.20 13.74
CA LEU A 537 12.26 -22.73 12.83
C LEU A 537 13.17 -21.69 13.51
N ASN A 538 14.44 -22.06 13.67
CA ASN A 538 15.48 -21.08 13.97
C ASN A 538 15.68 -20.17 12.75
N TYR A 539 15.47 -18.86 12.92
CA TYR A 539 15.75 -17.87 11.88
C TYR A 539 17.23 -17.91 11.58
N THR A 540 17.63 -18.37 10.39
CA THR A 540 19.03 -18.68 10.13
C THR A 540 19.58 -17.83 9.00
N TYR A 541 20.48 -16.93 9.37
CA TYR A 541 21.26 -16.11 8.47
C TYR A 541 22.52 -16.85 8.03
N THR A 542 22.83 -16.82 6.72
CA THR A 542 24.14 -17.27 6.22
C THR A 542 25.08 -16.07 6.16
N ILE A 543 26.14 -16.14 6.94
CA ILE A 543 27.17 -15.11 7.04
C ILE A 543 27.95 -15.12 5.73
N GLN A 544 27.88 -14.02 4.97
CA GLN A 544 28.75 -13.84 3.82
C GLN A 544 30.13 -13.38 4.29
N ARG A 545 31.15 -13.98 3.69
CA ARG A 545 32.56 -13.76 3.97
C ARG A 545 33.19 -12.95 2.86
#